data_AF-A0A917YSB5-F1
#
_entry.id   AF-A0A917YSB5-F1
#
_cell.length_a   1.000
_cell.length_b   1.000
_cell.length_c   1.000
_cell.angle_alpha   90.00
_cell.angle_beta   90.00
_cell.angle_gamma   90.00
#
_symmetry.space_group_name_H-M   'P 1'
#
loop_
_entity.id
_entity.type
_entity.pdbx_description
1 polymer ?
#
loop_
_entity_poly.entity_id
_entity_poly.type
_entity_poly.pdbx_seq_one_letter_code
_entity_poly.pdbx_strand_id
1 'polypeptide(L)'
;MSEAWREPPEINQRDLKNRAGEIMDAIERGETFTLTRHGRKIATVTPISRRRTFVPRERVAAVFAGAPVLDDKKFREDVRSAFDQEDYDPYERARRRPQEDGE
;
A
#
# COMPACT_ATOMS: atom_id res chain seq x y z
N MET A 1 0.54 -21.97 -7.81
CA MET A 1 0.95 -21.29 -6.56
C MET A 1 2.43 -20.92 -6.71
N SER A 2 2.85 -19.71 -6.29
CA SER A 2 4.24 -19.18 -6.21
C SER A 2 4.65 -18.08 -7.23
N GLU A 3 4.11 -16.86 -7.11
CA GLU A 3 4.76 -15.67 -7.76
C GLU A 3 4.78 -14.39 -6.88
N ALA A 4 4.32 -14.46 -5.63
CA ALA A 4 4.01 -13.24 -4.85
C ALA A 4 5.08 -12.79 -3.85
N TRP A 5 6.29 -13.37 -3.84
CA TRP A 5 7.37 -12.94 -2.94
C TRP A 5 8.72 -12.78 -3.66
N ARG A 6 8.73 -12.32 -4.92
CA ARG A 6 9.99 -11.79 -5.46
C ARG A 6 10.28 -10.48 -4.75
N GLU A 7 11.48 -10.37 -4.16
CA GLU A 7 11.94 -9.10 -3.61
C GLU A 7 11.94 -8.05 -4.73
N PRO A 8 11.34 -6.87 -4.49
CA PRO A 8 11.28 -5.84 -5.51
C PRO A 8 12.68 -5.36 -5.86
N PRO A 9 12.96 -5.10 -7.15
CA PRO A 9 14.28 -4.66 -7.62
C PRO A 9 14.82 -3.49 -6.82
N GLU A 10 16.10 -3.57 -6.47
CA GLU A 10 16.78 -2.53 -5.72
C GLU A 10 17.26 -1.41 -6.65
N ILE A 11 16.97 -0.18 -6.26
CA ILE A 11 17.45 1.03 -6.94
C ILE A 11 18.23 1.86 -5.93
N ASN A 12 19.32 2.48 -6.36
CA ASN A 12 20.09 3.41 -5.54
C ASN A 12 19.99 4.85 -6.08
N GLN A 13 20.70 5.79 -5.45
CA GLN A 13 20.69 7.20 -5.84
C GLN A 13 21.15 7.42 -7.30
N ARG A 14 22.13 6.66 -7.80
CA ARG A 14 22.60 6.74 -9.18
C ARG A 14 21.54 6.26 -10.16
N ASP A 15 20.83 5.19 -9.83
CA ASP A 15 19.72 4.69 -10.65
C ASP A 15 18.59 5.72 -10.74
N LEU A 16 18.21 6.31 -9.61
CA LEU A 16 17.25 7.41 -9.59
C LEU A 16 17.70 8.58 -10.46
N LYS A 17 18.96 9.01 -10.36
CA LYS A 17 19.48 10.14 -11.16
C LYS A 17 19.48 9.83 -12.66
N ASN A 18 19.81 8.61 -13.04
CA ASN A 18 20.03 8.25 -14.45
C ASN A 18 18.76 7.74 -15.16
N ARG A 19 17.80 7.19 -14.41
CA ARG A 19 16.66 6.43 -14.94
C ARG A 19 15.32 6.83 -14.29
N ALA A 20 15.22 8.04 -13.73
CA ALA A 20 14.01 8.52 -13.06
C ALA A 20 12.74 8.31 -13.90
N GLY A 21 12.78 8.67 -15.19
CA GLY A 21 11.65 8.50 -16.11
C GLY A 21 11.20 7.05 -16.23
N GLU A 22 12.11 6.14 -16.59
CA GLU A 22 11.81 4.72 -16.71
C GLU A 22 11.25 4.11 -15.41
N ILE A 23 11.79 4.53 -14.26
CA ILE A 23 11.35 4.06 -12.94
C ILE A 23 9.93 4.57 -12.65
N MET A 24 9.63 5.84 -12.94
CA MET A 24 8.28 6.39 -12.79
C MET A 24 7.29 5.67 -13.71
N ASP A 25 7.63 5.46 -14.98
CA ASP A 25 6.77 4.74 -15.93
C ASP A 25 6.52 3.29 -15.47
N ALA A 26 7.54 2.63 -14.91
CA ALA A 26 7.41 1.29 -14.36
C ALA A 26 6.48 1.25 -13.14
N ILE A 27 6.59 2.22 -12.24
CA ILE A 27 5.69 2.37 -11.09
C ILE A 27 4.26 2.62 -11.56
N GLU A 28 4.05 3.47 -12.58
CA GLU A 28 2.72 3.71 -13.15
C GLU A 28 2.11 2.43 -13.76
N ARG A 29 2.93 1.55 -14.32
CA ARG A 29 2.51 0.22 -14.82
C ARG A 29 2.28 -0.82 -13.72
N GLY A 30 2.62 -0.51 -12.47
CA GLY A 30 2.36 -1.40 -11.33
C GLY A 30 3.61 -2.01 -10.69
N GLU A 31 4.81 -1.67 -11.15
CA GLU A 31 6.05 -2.21 -10.57
C GLU A 31 6.39 -1.56 -9.22
N THR A 32 7.08 -2.32 -8.37
CA THR A 32 7.52 -1.88 -7.04
C THR A 32 9.04 -1.93 -6.96
N PHE A 33 9.66 -0.96 -6.29
CA PHE A 33 11.11 -0.86 -6.15
C PHE A 33 11.52 -0.71 -4.69
N THR A 34 12.68 -1.27 -4.33
CA THR A 34 13.33 -1.04 -3.04
C THR A 34 14.40 0.04 -3.20
N LEU A 35 14.25 1.16 -2.51
CA LEU A 35 15.26 2.21 -2.53
C LEU A 35 16.37 1.89 -1.52
N THR A 36 17.61 1.99 -1.97
CA THR A 36 18.81 1.74 -1.15
C THR A 36 19.73 2.96 -1.14
N ARG A 37 20.43 3.14 -0.02
CA ARG A 37 21.51 4.13 0.13
C ARG A 37 22.70 3.46 0.81
N HIS A 38 23.85 3.43 0.12
CA HIS A 38 25.04 2.70 0.57
C HIS A 38 24.77 1.22 0.90
N GLY A 39 23.96 0.54 0.06
CA GLY A 39 23.60 -0.87 0.25
C GLY A 39 22.58 -1.14 1.36
N ARG A 40 22.13 -0.11 2.10
CA ARG A 40 21.06 -0.24 3.09
C ARG A 40 19.72 0.12 2.48
N LYS A 41 18.72 -0.75 2.63
CA LYS A 41 17.32 -0.50 2.26
C LYS A 41 16.76 0.65 3.12
N ILE A 42 16.21 1.69 2.47
CA ILE A 42 15.69 2.89 3.15
C ILE A 42 14.19 3.10 2.92
N ALA A 43 13.64 2.61 1.81
CA ALA A 43 12.23 2.77 1.48
C ALA A 43 11.79 1.76 0.43
N THR A 44 10.48 1.59 0.31
CA THR A 44 9.85 0.88 -0.81
C THR A 44 8.94 1.86 -1.55
N VAL A 45 9.05 1.89 -2.88
CA VAL A 45 8.20 2.71 -3.75
C VAL A 45 7.22 1.78 -4.44
N THR A 46 5.93 1.91 -4.08
CA THR A 46 4.83 1.11 -4.62
C THR A 46 3.85 2.00 -5.38
N PRO A 47 3.17 1.48 -6.41
CA PRO A 47 2.08 2.18 -7.10
C PRO A 47 0.94 2.50 -6.12
N ILE A 48 0.32 3.66 -6.29
CA ILE A 48 -0.88 4.03 -5.52
C ILE A 48 -2.08 3.33 -6.17
N SER A 49 -2.54 2.23 -5.56
CA SER A 49 -3.68 1.48 -6.08
C SER A 49 -4.99 2.22 -5.81
N ARG A 50 -5.66 2.68 -6.87
CA ARG A 50 -6.97 3.37 -6.77
C ARG A 50 -8.15 2.44 -6.46
N ARG A 51 -7.94 1.12 -6.51
CA ARG A 51 -8.96 0.14 -6.12
C ARG A 51 -8.57 -0.45 -4.78
N ARG A 52 -9.50 -0.45 -3.82
CA ARG A 52 -9.49 -1.42 -2.72
C ARG A 52 -9.25 -2.77 -3.37
N THR A 53 -8.11 -3.40 -3.07
CA THR A 53 -7.75 -4.67 -3.68
C THR A 53 -8.79 -5.67 -3.26
N PHE A 54 -9.72 -6.01 -4.16
CA PHE A 54 -10.66 -7.09 -3.94
C PHE A 54 -9.86 -8.38 -4.01
N VAL A 55 -9.53 -8.91 -2.85
CA VAL A 55 -8.89 -10.22 -2.75
C VAL A 55 -9.99 -11.27 -2.89
N PRO A 56 -9.87 -12.25 -3.80
CA PRO A 56 -10.82 -13.35 -3.88
C PRO A 56 -10.92 -14.06 -2.53
N ARG A 57 -12.15 -14.42 -2.14
CA ARG A 57 -12.42 -15.10 -0.87
C ARG A 57 -11.53 -16.34 -0.69
N GLU A 58 -11.28 -17.07 -1.76
CA GLU A 58 -10.46 -18.29 -1.75
C GLU A 58 -9.01 -18.02 -1.36
N ARG A 59 -8.44 -16.88 -1.78
CA ARG A 59 -7.07 -16.51 -1.42
C ARG A 59 -6.96 -16.16 0.06
N VAL A 60 -7.96 -15.45 0.59
CA VAL A 60 -8.05 -15.17 2.02
C VAL A 60 -8.19 -16.47 2.79
N ALA A 61 -9.12 -17.34 2.39
CA ALA A 61 -9.31 -18.65 3.02
C ALA A 61 -8.04 -19.52 3.00
N ALA A 62 -7.29 -19.52 1.90
CA ALA A 62 -6.04 -20.27 1.79
C ALA A 62 -4.95 -19.76 2.75
N VAL A 63 -4.82 -18.44 2.94
CA VAL A 63 -3.88 -17.86 3.91
C VAL A 63 -4.27 -18.21 5.34
N PHE A 64 -5.57 -18.22 5.65
CA PHE A 64 -6.07 -18.50 7.00
C PHE A 64 -6.37 -19.99 7.27
N ALA A 65 -6.07 -20.89 6.33
CA ALA A 65 -6.38 -22.32 6.46
C ALA A 65 -5.73 -23.00 7.67
N GLY A 66 -4.59 -22.48 8.14
CA GLY A 66 -3.87 -22.98 9.33
C GLY A 66 -4.07 -22.13 10.59
N ALA A 67 -4.96 -21.13 10.55
CA ALA A 67 -5.19 -20.27 11.71
C ALA A 67 -6.03 -20.99 12.79
N PRO A 68 -5.80 -20.68 14.08
CA PRO A 68 -6.66 -21.18 15.15
C PRO A 68 -8.11 -20.73 14.93
N VAL A 69 -9.06 -21.55 15.40
CA VAL A 69 -10.49 -21.23 15.33
C VAL A 69 -10.75 -19.97 16.15
N LEU A 70 -11.18 -18.91 15.46
CA LEU A 70 -11.53 -17.64 16.08
C LEU A 70 -12.96 -17.72 16.63
N ASP A 71 -13.19 -17.13 17.80
CA ASP A 71 -14.54 -16.84 18.26
C ASP A 71 -15.09 -15.68 17.43
N ASP A 72 -16.05 -15.99 16.58
CA ASP A 72 -16.70 -15.08 15.64
C ASP A 72 -17.34 -13.84 16.29
N LYS A 73 -17.79 -13.94 17.55
CA LYS A 73 -18.42 -12.81 18.25
C LYS A 73 -17.35 -11.91 18.83
N LYS A 74 -16.38 -12.49 19.53
CA LYS A 74 -15.27 -11.76 20.13
C LYS A 74 -14.43 -11.05 19.08
N PHE A 75 -14.10 -11.75 17.99
CA PHE A 75 -13.35 -11.16 16.88
C PHE A 75 -14.08 -9.98 16.23
N ARG A 76 -15.41 -10.07 16.06
CA ARG A 76 -16.20 -8.95 15.51
C ARG A 76 -16.22 -7.74 16.43
N GLU A 77 -16.27 -7.96 17.74
CA GLU A 77 -16.24 -6.90 18.74
C GLU A 77 -14.87 -6.22 18.78
N ASP A 78 -13.78 -6.99 18.81
CA ASP A 78 -12.41 -6.50 18.77
C ASP A 78 -12.13 -5.66 17.51
N VAL A 79 -12.53 -6.17 16.34
CA VAL A 79 -12.41 -5.44 15.06
C VAL A 79 -13.24 -4.16 15.08
N ARG A 80 -14.49 -4.24 15.54
CA ARG A 80 -15.35 -3.04 15.61
C ARG A 80 -14.73 -1.96 16.50
N SER A 81 -14.24 -2.34 17.68
CA SER A 81 -13.60 -1.42 18.61
C SER A 81 -12.32 -0.82 18.03
N ALA A 82 -11.51 -1.60 17.30
CA ALA A 82 -10.26 -1.11 16.70
C ALA A 82 -10.47 -0.07 15.58
N PHE A 83 -11.61 -0.11 14.89
CA PHE A 83 -11.92 0.76 13.76
C PHE A 83 -12.98 1.83 14.09
N ASP A 84 -13.37 1.99 15.36
CA ASP A 84 -14.26 3.07 15.84
C ASP A 84 -13.52 4.42 16.02
N GLN A 85 -12.43 4.61 15.28
CA GLN A 85 -11.74 5.89 15.14
C GLN A 85 -12.41 6.59 13.96
N GLU A 86 -13.08 7.71 14.25
CA GLU A 86 -13.79 8.63 13.36
C GLU A 86 -13.47 8.45 11.87
N ASP A 87 -14.52 8.36 11.04
CA ASP A 87 -14.53 8.37 9.56
C ASP A 87 -13.41 9.25 8.97
N TYR A 88 -12.20 8.70 8.92
CA TYR A 88 -11.04 9.40 8.38
C TYR A 88 -11.12 9.22 6.88
N ASP A 89 -11.80 10.15 6.21
CA ASP A 89 -11.66 10.31 4.77
C ASP A 89 -10.28 10.96 4.52
N PRO A 90 -9.29 10.21 3.98
CA PRO A 90 -7.95 10.74 3.75
C PRO A 90 -7.92 11.90 2.73
N TYR A 91 -9.04 12.18 2.04
CA TYR A 91 -9.17 13.26 1.07
C TYR A 91 -10.01 14.46 1.56
N GLU A 92 -10.54 14.43 2.79
CA GLU A 92 -11.32 15.55 3.33
C GLU A 92 -10.48 16.84 3.40
N ARG A 93 -9.18 16.69 3.67
CA ARG A 93 -8.21 17.80 3.76
C ARG A 93 -8.04 18.56 2.42
N ALA A 94 -8.32 17.92 1.29
CA ALA A 94 -8.19 18.53 -0.04
C ALA A 94 -9.42 19.36 -0.46
N ARG A 95 -10.58 19.15 0.17
CA ARG A 95 -11.81 19.91 -0.12
C ARG A 95 -11.93 21.20 0.68
N ARG A 96 -11.05 21.42 1.67
CA ARG A 96 -11.05 22.57 2.58
C ARG A 96 -10.06 23.67 2.17
N ARG A 97 -9.84 23.88 0.86
CA ARG A 97 -9.16 25.11 0.41
C ARG A 97 -10.16 26.27 0.56
N PRO A 98 -9.85 27.34 1.31
CA PRO A 98 -10.65 28.55 1.25
C PRO A 98 -10.62 29.07 -0.19
N GLN A 99 -11.79 29.51 -0.66
CA GLN A 99 -11.93 30.28 -1.88
C GLN A 99 -11.06 31.52 -1.70
N GLU A 100 -9.96 31.62 -2.45
CA GLU A 100 -9.16 32.84 -2.51
C GLU A 100 -10.06 33.90 -3.15
N ASP A 101 -10.56 34.80 -2.31
CA ASP A 101 -11.21 36.03 -2.71
C ASP A 101 -10.23 36.80 -3.59
N GLY A 102 -10.62 37.02 -4.84
CA GLY A 102 -9.85 37.80 -5.78
C GLY A 102 -10.04 39.29 -5.53
N GLU A 103 -8.94 40.00 -5.39
CA GLU A 103 -8.76 41.42 -5.73
C GLU A 103 -7.40 41.60 -6.42
#